data_AF-I0Z2P7-F1
#
_entry.id   AF-I0Z2P7-F1
#
_cell.length_a   1.000
_cell.length_b   1.000
_cell.length_c   1.000
_cell.angle_alpha   90.00
_cell.angle_beta   90.00
_cell.angle_gamma   90.00
#
_symmetry.space_group_name_H-M   'P 1'
#
loop_
_entity.id
_entity.type
_entity.pdbx_description
1 polymer ?
#
loop_
_entity_poly.entity_id
_entity_poly.type
_entity_poly.pdbx_seq_one_letter_code
_entity_poly.pdbx_strand_id
1 'polypeptide(L)'
;MCCNSTQVSLRHVATSRLAHCLAVRYRDIFEMYKKAVASFWTVEEVDLSQDIRDWEKLSDDERHFIMHVLAFFAASDGIVMENLAVRFMSEVQIPEARAFYGFQIAIENVHSEMYSLLLEHYIRDVEQKDKMLRAIQTVPCVAKKAEWAQRWIGSGSSFAERLVGFACVEGIHFSGSFCAIFWLKKRLLMPGLTFSNELVSRDEGLHTDFACLLYSLLQHPLDQAVVHRIVREAVDLEHEFCCEALSCALVGMNAQLMGQYINYVADRLLVALGCDKLYHTANPFDWMEMISLQGKTNFFERRVGEYQRAGVMGRALNSVCLEACRYYFGLSWWTIWFEFFILLGTIPVGIMGLRAWKPAVMALLAANTALTMIQADSWLQTKGLDPYYGLFESRCNVLISGYVLLSIFNVLLIIVLGFIDEEGTKISVPQQSAYSNSPPPHTVPTYPPRG
;
A
#
# COMPACT_ATOMS: atom_id res chain seq x y z
N MET A 1 -19.04 62.57 23.18
CA MET A 1 -19.21 61.44 24.10
C MET A 1 -19.37 60.19 23.23
N CYS A 2 -18.29 59.57 22.76
CA CYS A 2 -17.46 58.53 23.40
C CYS A 2 -18.16 57.15 23.56
N CYS A 3 -17.60 56.16 22.85
CA CYS A 3 -17.59 54.70 23.12
C CYS A 3 -18.93 53.92 23.04
N ASN A 4 -19.00 52.68 22.56
CA ASN A 4 -17.98 51.65 22.37
C ASN A 4 -18.43 50.60 21.32
N SER A 5 -17.47 50.17 20.52
CA SER A 5 -17.42 48.87 19.86
C SER A 5 -17.68 47.73 20.86
N THR A 6 -18.52 46.76 20.50
CA THR A 6 -18.57 45.47 21.22
C THR A 6 -18.54 44.33 20.21
N GLN A 7 -17.42 43.62 20.26
CA GLN A 7 -17.05 42.47 19.46
C GLN A 7 -18.12 41.38 19.51
N VAL A 8 -18.32 40.73 18.36
CA VAL A 8 -18.93 39.40 18.25
C VAL A 8 -18.23 38.47 19.24
N SER A 9 -18.96 38.03 20.27
CA SER A 9 -18.46 37.10 21.29
C SER A 9 -18.27 35.70 20.68
N LEU A 10 -17.09 35.47 20.10
CA LEU A 10 -16.52 34.15 19.81
C LEU A 10 -16.18 33.42 21.12
N ARG A 11 -17.17 33.12 21.97
CA ARG A 11 -16.95 32.31 23.18
C ARG A 11 -18.19 31.50 23.50
N HIS A 12 -18.34 30.37 22.82
CA HIS A 12 -18.61 29.04 23.41
C HIS A 12 -18.34 27.97 22.33
N VAL A 13 -17.18 28.11 21.66
CA VAL A 13 -16.59 26.98 20.93
C VAL A 13 -16.09 26.04 22.01
N ALA A 14 -16.52 24.78 21.97
CA ALA A 14 -15.93 23.71 22.75
C ALA A 14 -14.47 23.52 22.31
N THR A 15 -13.59 24.38 22.82
CA THR A 15 -12.15 24.27 22.69
C THR A 15 -11.69 23.08 23.52
N SER A 16 -11.03 22.14 22.83
CA SER A 16 -9.91 21.28 23.29
C SER A 16 -10.05 19.78 22.99
N ARG A 17 -10.16 19.37 21.71
CA ARG A 17 -9.72 18.02 21.31
C ARG A 17 -8.90 17.92 20.02
N LEU A 18 -8.77 18.99 19.25
CA LEU A 18 -7.81 19.03 18.13
C LEU A 18 -6.35 19.02 18.61
N ALA A 19 -6.08 19.35 19.89
CA ALA A 19 -4.72 19.47 20.42
C ALA A 19 -4.10 18.15 20.91
N HIS A 20 -4.78 17.00 20.80
CA HIS A 20 -4.24 15.70 21.19
C HIS A 20 -4.33 14.69 20.03
N CYS A 21 -3.63 14.95 18.92
CA CYS A 21 -3.42 13.97 17.84
C CYS A 21 -2.68 12.68 18.28
N LEU A 22 -2.29 12.58 19.56
CA LEU A 22 -1.60 11.44 20.16
C LEU A 22 -2.55 10.49 20.93
N ALA A 23 -3.75 10.94 21.33
CA ALA A 23 -4.73 10.12 22.03
C ALA A 23 -5.87 9.72 21.08
N VAL A 24 -5.54 8.88 20.10
CA VAL A 24 -6.47 8.40 19.08
C VAL A 24 -7.57 7.54 19.72
N ARG A 25 -8.83 7.94 19.59
CA ARG A 25 -9.99 7.19 20.08
C ARG A 25 -10.56 6.27 19.00
N TYR A 26 -10.63 6.77 17.77
CA TYR A 26 -11.12 6.00 16.62
C TYR A 26 -9.95 5.59 15.74
N ARG A 27 -9.33 4.46 16.10
CA ARG A 27 -8.12 3.98 15.43
C ARG A 27 -8.35 3.70 13.95
N ASP A 28 -9.46 3.06 13.60
CA ASP A 28 -9.78 2.73 12.20
C ASP A 28 -9.93 3.99 11.32
N ILE A 29 -10.57 5.03 11.85
CA ILE A 29 -10.70 6.35 11.19
C ILE A 29 -9.32 6.99 11.02
N PHE A 30 -8.49 6.97 12.06
CA PHE A 30 -7.15 7.55 11.99
C PHE A 30 -6.21 6.79 11.04
N GLU A 31 -6.36 5.47 10.95
CA GLU A 31 -5.63 4.64 9.98
C GLU A 31 -6.04 4.97 8.54
N MET A 32 -7.31 5.24 8.28
CA MET A 32 -7.76 5.76 6.97
C MET A 32 -7.13 7.12 6.66
N TYR A 33 -7.08 8.03 7.63
CA TYR A 33 -6.39 9.32 7.47
C TYR A 33 -4.90 9.13 7.16
N LYS A 34 -4.23 8.22 7.87
CA LYS A 34 -2.82 7.91 7.61
C LYS A 34 -2.59 7.30 6.23
N LYS A 35 -3.53 6.47 5.75
CA LYS A 35 -3.51 5.94 4.38
C LYS A 35 -3.64 7.08 3.36
N ALA A 36 -4.58 8.00 3.56
CA ALA A 36 -4.75 9.17 2.70
C ALA A 36 -3.45 10.00 2.63
N VAL A 37 -2.87 10.34 3.79
CA VAL A 37 -1.60 11.08 3.86
C VAL A 37 -0.45 10.35 3.17
N ALA A 38 -0.38 9.02 3.27
CA ALA A 38 0.65 8.22 2.60
C ALA A 38 0.50 8.20 1.07
N SER A 39 -0.71 8.47 0.57
CA SER A 39 -1.06 8.51 -0.85
C SER A 39 -0.93 9.89 -1.49
N PHE A 40 -0.59 10.94 -0.72
CA PHE A 40 -0.46 12.31 -1.22
C PHE A 40 0.31 12.39 -2.54
N TRP A 41 -0.14 13.20 -3.49
CA TRP A 41 0.56 13.45 -4.74
C TRP A 41 0.26 14.88 -5.22
N THR A 42 1.06 15.39 -6.17
CA THR A 42 0.82 16.68 -6.84
C THR A 42 0.79 16.54 -8.35
N VAL A 43 0.18 17.50 -9.05
CA VAL A 43 0.01 17.45 -10.51
C VAL A 43 1.34 17.39 -11.27
N GLU A 44 2.42 17.94 -10.70
CA GLU A 44 3.76 17.91 -11.30
C GLU A 44 4.38 16.51 -11.33
N GLU A 45 3.84 15.55 -10.57
CA GLU A 45 4.26 14.14 -10.65
C GLU A 45 3.77 13.46 -11.94
N VAL A 46 2.83 14.07 -12.68
CA VAL A 46 2.22 13.51 -13.90
C VAL A 46 2.89 14.07 -15.16
N ASP A 47 3.58 13.21 -15.92
CA ASP A 47 4.20 13.58 -17.19
C ASP A 47 3.21 13.48 -18.35
N LEU A 48 2.85 14.63 -18.94
CA LEU A 48 1.95 14.73 -20.10
C LEU A 48 2.68 14.82 -21.45
N SER A 49 4.02 14.73 -21.47
CA SER A 49 4.83 15.02 -22.68
C SER A 49 4.51 14.10 -23.87
N GLN A 50 4.15 12.85 -23.61
CA GLN A 50 3.79 11.88 -24.64
C GLN A 50 2.31 12.00 -25.07
N ASP A 51 1.44 12.48 -24.19
CA ASP A 51 -0.01 12.45 -24.41
C ASP A 51 -0.44 13.27 -25.61
N ILE A 52 0.16 14.44 -25.86
CA ILE A 52 -0.22 15.26 -27.01
C ILE A 52 -0.01 14.53 -28.34
N ARG A 53 1.01 13.67 -28.42
CA ARG A 53 1.31 12.89 -29.63
C ARG A 53 0.31 11.76 -29.83
N ASP A 54 -0.20 11.20 -28.74
CA ASP A 54 -1.21 10.16 -28.79
C ASP A 54 -2.58 10.78 -29.08
N TRP A 55 -2.90 11.93 -28.48
CA TRP A 55 -4.10 12.72 -28.70
C TRP A 55 -4.35 13.06 -30.17
N GLU A 56 -3.30 13.46 -30.90
CA GLU A 56 -3.37 13.74 -32.33
C GLU A 56 -3.67 12.50 -33.19
N LYS A 57 -3.38 11.29 -32.68
CA LYS A 57 -3.63 10.02 -33.39
C LYS A 57 -5.00 9.41 -33.07
N LEU A 58 -5.66 9.86 -32.01
CA LEU A 58 -6.99 9.39 -31.64
C LEU A 58 -8.02 9.71 -32.74
N SER A 59 -9.12 8.98 -32.77
CA SER A 59 -10.27 9.35 -33.60
C SER A 59 -10.99 10.57 -33.03
N ASP A 60 -11.82 11.23 -33.84
CA ASP A 60 -12.67 12.32 -33.35
C ASP A 60 -13.63 11.84 -32.24
N ASP A 61 -14.14 10.60 -32.36
CA ASP A 61 -15.01 9.98 -31.36
C ASP A 61 -14.28 9.74 -30.02
N GLU A 62 -13.02 9.28 -30.06
CA GLU A 62 -12.20 9.08 -28.87
C GLU A 62 -11.86 10.41 -28.19
N ARG A 63 -11.47 11.42 -28.97
CA ARG A 63 -11.24 12.78 -28.45
C ARG A 63 -12.51 13.37 -27.86
N HIS A 64 -13.64 13.20 -28.54
CA HIS A 64 -14.95 13.64 -28.06
C HIS A 64 -15.29 12.99 -26.71
N PHE A 65 -15.11 11.68 -26.59
CA PHE A 65 -15.32 10.94 -25.36
C PHE A 65 -14.44 11.46 -24.22
N ILE A 66 -13.12 11.49 -24.41
CA ILE A 66 -12.17 11.89 -23.36
C ILE A 66 -12.44 13.32 -22.91
N MET A 67 -12.65 14.25 -23.84
CA MET A 67 -12.90 15.65 -23.53
C MET A 67 -14.14 15.84 -22.65
N HIS A 68 -15.25 15.15 -22.95
CA HIS A 68 -16.48 15.29 -22.17
C HIS A 68 -16.39 14.58 -20.81
N VAL A 69 -15.64 13.46 -20.72
CA VAL A 69 -15.33 12.82 -19.43
C VAL A 69 -14.52 13.78 -18.54
N LEU A 70 -13.47 14.42 -19.08
CA LEU A 70 -12.65 15.38 -18.34
C LEU A 70 -13.44 16.63 -17.92
N ALA A 71 -14.31 17.12 -18.81
CA ALA A 71 -15.20 18.24 -18.51
C ALA A 71 -16.19 17.90 -17.38
N PHE A 72 -16.69 16.66 -17.36
CA PHE A 72 -17.54 16.17 -16.27
C PHE A 72 -16.79 16.12 -14.94
N PHE A 73 -15.59 15.54 -14.93
CA PHE A 73 -14.76 15.48 -13.72
C PHE A 73 -14.45 16.87 -13.16
N ALA A 74 -13.92 17.78 -14.00
CA ALA A 74 -13.57 19.14 -13.58
C ALA A 74 -14.74 19.90 -12.96
N ALA A 75 -15.96 19.67 -13.44
CA ALA A 75 -17.15 20.34 -12.93
C ALA A 75 -17.70 19.68 -11.65
N SER A 76 -17.57 18.37 -11.51
CA SER A 76 -18.15 17.62 -10.40
C SER A 76 -17.34 17.73 -9.11
N ASP A 77 -16.01 17.79 -9.17
CA ASP A 77 -15.15 17.90 -7.98
C ASP A 77 -15.43 19.18 -7.18
N GLY A 78 -15.77 20.28 -7.88
CA GLY A 78 -16.18 21.52 -7.23
C GLY A 78 -17.43 21.36 -6.35
N ILE A 79 -18.39 20.55 -6.80
CA ILE A 79 -19.63 20.24 -6.07
C ILE A 79 -19.33 19.38 -4.83
N VAL A 80 -18.46 18.37 -4.99
CA VAL A 80 -18.00 17.50 -3.91
C VAL A 80 -17.28 18.31 -2.82
N MET A 81 -16.35 19.17 -3.22
CA MET A 81 -15.58 20.01 -2.32
C MET A 81 -16.48 20.92 -1.45
N GLU A 82 -17.48 21.58 -2.05
CA GLU A 82 -18.40 22.45 -1.31
C GLU A 82 -19.21 21.65 -0.26
N ASN A 83 -19.68 20.45 -0.62
CA ASN A 83 -20.39 19.56 0.30
C ASN A 83 -19.52 19.14 1.50
N LEU A 84 -18.26 18.76 1.23
CA LEU A 84 -17.30 18.36 2.25
C LEU A 84 -17.01 19.51 3.24
N ALA A 85 -16.71 20.69 2.70
CA ALA A 85 -16.30 21.84 3.49
C ALA A 85 -17.46 22.43 4.31
N VAL A 86 -18.64 22.60 3.69
CA VAL A 86 -19.77 23.28 4.33
C VAL A 86 -20.55 22.34 5.24
N ARG A 87 -20.71 21.06 4.89
CA ARG A 87 -21.58 20.13 5.61
C ARG A 87 -20.81 19.07 6.38
N PHE A 88 -20.07 18.19 5.71
CA PHE A 88 -19.49 17.04 6.42
C PHE A 88 -18.48 17.45 7.50
N MET A 89 -17.62 18.44 7.24
CA MET A 89 -16.70 18.96 8.25
C MET A 89 -17.42 19.63 9.44
N SER A 90 -18.54 20.31 9.18
CA SER A 90 -19.29 21.03 10.22
C SER A 90 -20.12 20.09 11.09
N GLU A 91 -20.73 19.05 10.49
CA GLU A 91 -21.58 18.07 11.16
C GLU A 91 -20.76 17.03 11.95
N VAL A 92 -19.67 16.50 11.37
CA VAL A 92 -18.84 15.48 12.04
C VAL A 92 -17.95 16.11 13.10
N GLN A 93 -18.14 15.74 14.36
CA GLN A 93 -17.37 16.30 15.50
C GLN A 93 -16.12 15.51 15.87
N ILE A 94 -15.91 14.33 15.27
CA ILE A 94 -14.78 13.44 15.56
C ILE A 94 -13.50 14.06 14.97
N PRO A 95 -12.48 14.39 15.79
CA PRO A 95 -11.24 15.02 15.30
C PRO A 95 -10.51 14.19 14.24
N GLU A 96 -10.45 12.86 14.40
CA GLU A 96 -9.82 11.96 13.45
C GLU A 96 -10.51 11.99 12.08
N ALA A 97 -11.84 12.07 12.07
CA ALA A 97 -12.61 12.15 10.83
C ALA A 97 -12.47 13.52 10.16
N ARG A 98 -12.41 14.60 10.95
CA ARG A 98 -12.09 15.94 10.44
C ARG A 98 -10.69 16.02 9.84
N ALA A 99 -9.72 15.29 10.40
CA ALA A 99 -8.38 15.20 9.83
C ALA A 99 -8.40 14.49 8.46
N PHE A 100 -9.18 13.40 8.32
CA PHE A 100 -9.42 12.77 7.03
C PHE A 100 -10.04 13.75 6.03
N TYR A 101 -11.17 14.39 6.38
CA TYR A 101 -11.84 15.32 5.47
C TYR A 101 -10.98 16.54 5.10
N GLY A 102 -10.17 17.05 6.02
CA GLY A 102 -9.23 18.13 5.70
C GLY A 102 -8.20 17.72 4.65
N PHE A 103 -7.76 16.45 4.67
CA PHE A 103 -6.87 15.92 3.65
C PHE A 103 -7.61 15.60 2.35
N GLN A 104 -8.83 15.05 2.42
CA GLN A 104 -9.67 14.83 1.26
C GLN A 104 -9.90 16.15 0.51
N ILE A 105 -10.32 17.23 1.18
CA ILE A 105 -10.49 18.54 0.52
C ILE A 105 -9.21 19.02 -0.16
N ALA A 106 -8.04 18.75 0.43
CA ALA A 106 -6.77 19.09 -0.21
C ALA A 106 -6.54 18.27 -1.49
N ILE A 107 -6.84 16.97 -1.47
CA ILE A 107 -6.66 16.11 -2.66
C ILE A 107 -7.70 16.40 -3.75
N GLU A 108 -8.95 16.75 -3.40
CA GLU A 108 -9.96 17.19 -4.39
C GLU A 108 -9.51 18.44 -5.15
N ASN A 109 -8.75 19.34 -4.51
CA ASN A 109 -8.16 20.48 -5.20
C ASN A 109 -7.08 20.05 -6.20
N VAL A 110 -6.28 19.03 -5.85
CA VAL A 110 -5.29 18.43 -6.76
C VAL A 110 -5.99 17.74 -7.92
N HIS A 111 -7.11 17.04 -7.69
CA HIS A 111 -7.95 16.43 -8.73
C HIS A 111 -8.46 17.50 -9.71
N SER A 112 -9.08 18.55 -9.17
CA SER A 112 -9.61 19.69 -9.94
C SER A 112 -8.51 20.38 -10.78
N GLU A 113 -7.32 20.57 -10.20
CA GLU A 113 -6.16 21.13 -10.91
C GLU A 113 -5.70 20.19 -12.03
N MET A 114 -5.59 18.89 -11.76
CA MET A 114 -5.19 17.89 -12.75
C MET A 114 -6.15 17.86 -13.93
N TYR A 115 -7.46 17.85 -13.69
CA TYR A 115 -8.45 17.87 -14.78
C TYR A 115 -8.39 19.15 -15.60
N SER A 116 -8.19 20.29 -14.95
CA SER A 116 -8.00 21.58 -15.63
C SER A 116 -6.74 21.56 -16.50
N LEU A 117 -5.64 21.01 -15.99
CA LEU A 117 -4.38 20.86 -16.72
C LEU A 117 -4.53 19.94 -17.93
N LEU A 118 -5.24 18.81 -17.80
CA LEU A 118 -5.52 17.89 -18.90
C LEU A 118 -6.34 18.57 -20.01
N LEU A 119 -7.41 19.30 -19.63
CA LEU A 119 -8.23 20.07 -20.59
C LEU A 119 -7.40 21.14 -21.31
N GLU A 120 -6.58 21.89 -20.57
CA GLU A 120 -5.67 22.90 -21.14
C GLU A 120 -4.65 22.28 -22.11
N HIS A 121 -4.16 21.08 -21.79
CA HIS A 121 -3.14 20.41 -22.60
C HIS A 121 -3.71 19.84 -23.90
N TYR A 122 -4.93 19.31 -23.89
CA TYR A 122 -5.52 18.61 -25.03
C TYR A 122 -6.35 19.53 -25.94
N ILE A 123 -7.03 20.52 -25.38
CA ILE A 123 -7.97 21.38 -26.12
C ILE A 123 -7.26 22.68 -26.52
N ARG A 124 -6.95 22.81 -27.81
CA ARG A 124 -6.32 24.03 -28.36
C ARG A 124 -7.33 25.16 -28.58
N ASP A 125 -8.59 24.82 -28.87
CA ASP A 125 -9.63 25.81 -29.17
C ASP A 125 -10.18 26.45 -27.89
N VAL A 126 -10.11 27.77 -27.82
CA VAL A 126 -10.46 28.53 -26.61
C VAL A 126 -11.96 28.48 -26.32
N GLU A 127 -12.80 28.54 -27.36
CA GLU A 127 -14.26 28.50 -27.20
C GLU A 127 -14.74 27.12 -26.73
N GLN A 128 -14.19 26.06 -27.33
CA GLN A 128 -14.45 24.69 -26.92
C GLN A 128 -13.99 24.44 -25.48
N LYS A 129 -12.81 24.94 -25.11
CA LYS A 129 -12.31 24.84 -23.74
C LYS A 129 -13.23 25.54 -22.75
N ASP A 130 -13.63 26.78 -23.02
CA ASP A 130 -14.56 27.54 -22.16
C ASP A 130 -15.93 26.85 -22.05
N LYS A 131 -16.42 26.25 -23.15
CA LYS A 131 -17.64 25.43 -23.12
C LYS A 131 -17.49 24.21 -22.21
N MET A 132 -16.36 23.52 -22.25
CA MET A 132 -16.09 22.32 -21.43
C MET A 132 -15.92 22.67 -19.95
N LEU A 133 -15.25 23.77 -19.62
CA LEU A 133 -15.14 24.26 -18.24
C LEU A 133 -16.51 24.66 -17.65
N ARG A 134 -17.49 24.97 -18.51
CA ARG A 134 -18.89 25.24 -18.14
C ARG A 134 -19.82 24.05 -18.35
N ALA A 135 -19.29 22.82 -18.33
CA ALA A 135 -20.05 21.60 -18.65
C ALA A 135 -21.34 21.39 -17.86
N ILE A 136 -21.42 21.83 -16.59
CA ILE A 136 -22.68 21.78 -15.81
C ILE A 136 -23.82 22.53 -16.51
N GLN A 137 -23.51 23.63 -17.20
CA GLN A 137 -24.51 24.45 -17.90
C GLN A 137 -24.67 24.04 -19.36
N THR A 138 -23.65 23.42 -19.96
CA THR A 138 -23.58 23.20 -21.41
C THR A 138 -23.78 21.74 -21.82
N VAL A 139 -23.71 20.78 -20.88
CA VAL A 139 -23.82 19.33 -21.14
C VAL A 139 -24.94 18.72 -20.29
N PRO A 140 -26.07 18.31 -20.90
CA PRO A 140 -27.26 17.86 -20.15
C PRO A 140 -27.03 16.67 -19.20
N CYS A 141 -26.22 15.68 -19.58
CA CYS A 141 -25.95 14.54 -18.70
C CYS A 141 -25.12 14.92 -17.47
N VAL A 142 -24.23 15.91 -17.61
CA VAL A 142 -23.48 16.49 -16.47
C VAL A 142 -24.42 17.25 -15.56
N ALA A 143 -25.34 18.05 -16.13
CA ALA A 143 -26.34 18.80 -15.36
C ALA A 143 -27.20 17.86 -14.49
N LYS A 144 -27.70 16.75 -15.04
CA LYS A 144 -28.49 15.76 -14.29
C LYS A 144 -27.74 15.17 -13.08
N LYS A 145 -26.47 14.81 -13.25
CA LYS A 145 -25.64 14.30 -12.14
C LYS A 145 -25.36 15.39 -11.10
N ALA A 146 -25.08 16.61 -11.55
CA ALA A 146 -24.89 17.77 -10.67
C ALA A 146 -26.17 18.07 -9.87
N GLU A 147 -27.34 18.05 -10.49
CA GLU A 147 -28.64 18.20 -9.82
C GLU A 147 -28.86 17.10 -8.79
N TRP A 148 -28.56 15.84 -9.14
CA TRP A 148 -28.64 14.72 -8.19
C TRP A 148 -27.74 14.93 -6.98
N ALA A 149 -26.48 15.33 -7.18
CA ALA A 149 -25.54 15.62 -6.10
C ALA A 149 -26.00 16.82 -5.25
N GLN A 150 -26.46 17.90 -5.88
CA GLN A 150 -26.99 19.08 -5.20
C GLN A 150 -28.23 18.79 -4.36
N ARG A 151 -29.08 17.83 -4.76
CA ARG A 151 -30.18 17.38 -3.89
C ARG A 151 -29.66 16.88 -2.55
N TRP A 152 -28.49 16.27 -2.48
CA TRP A 152 -27.88 15.85 -1.21
C TRP A 152 -27.21 17.00 -0.45
N ILE A 153 -26.63 17.97 -1.17
CA ILE A 153 -26.00 19.17 -0.58
C ILE A 153 -27.04 20.12 0.02
N GLY A 154 -28.13 20.40 -0.68
CA GLY A 154 -29.13 21.39 -0.28
C GLY A 154 -30.31 20.83 0.52
N SER A 155 -30.46 19.50 0.62
CA SER A 155 -31.63 18.92 1.29
C SER A 155 -31.56 18.95 2.81
N GLY A 156 -32.76 18.95 3.41
CA GLY A 156 -33.00 18.62 4.82
C GLY A 156 -32.97 17.12 5.12
N SER A 157 -32.36 16.29 4.27
CA SER A 157 -32.23 14.85 4.48
C SER A 157 -31.52 14.54 5.80
N SER A 158 -31.56 13.29 6.26
CA SER A 158 -30.75 12.88 7.42
C SER A 158 -29.26 12.85 7.07
N PHE A 159 -28.38 12.88 8.09
CA PHE A 159 -26.94 12.69 7.89
C PHE A 159 -26.63 11.33 7.23
N ALA A 160 -27.35 10.28 7.62
CA ALA A 160 -27.18 8.94 7.07
C ALA A 160 -27.51 8.89 5.58
N GLU A 161 -28.61 9.54 5.14
CA GLU A 161 -28.97 9.63 3.72
C GLU A 161 -27.93 10.41 2.92
N ARG A 162 -27.46 11.54 3.46
CA ARG A 162 -26.37 12.29 2.82
C ARG A 162 -25.10 11.50 2.70
N LEU A 163 -24.74 10.71 3.71
CA LEU A 163 -23.52 9.91 3.70
C LEU A 163 -23.59 8.79 2.64
N VAL A 164 -24.75 8.14 2.47
CA VAL A 164 -24.98 7.17 1.39
C VAL A 164 -24.95 7.86 0.03
N GLY A 165 -25.63 9.00 -0.11
CA GLY A 165 -25.60 9.79 -1.34
C GLY A 165 -24.18 10.21 -1.72
N PHE A 166 -23.40 10.67 -0.75
CA PHE A 166 -21.98 10.98 -0.90
C PHE A 166 -21.16 9.76 -1.35
N ALA A 167 -21.32 8.61 -0.69
CA ALA A 167 -20.64 7.38 -1.10
C ALA A 167 -20.98 6.95 -2.54
N CYS A 168 -22.18 7.27 -3.04
CA CYS A 168 -22.55 7.03 -4.44
C CYS A 168 -21.89 8.01 -5.41
N VAL A 169 -21.66 9.27 -5.02
CA VAL A 169 -20.92 10.24 -5.84
C VAL A 169 -19.48 9.76 -6.02
N GLU A 170 -18.79 9.47 -4.92
CA GLU A 170 -17.39 9.02 -4.93
C GLU A 170 -17.25 7.64 -5.61
N GLY A 171 -18.18 6.71 -5.32
CA GLY A 171 -18.03 5.30 -5.67
C GLY A 171 -18.69 4.85 -6.98
N ILE A 172 -19.79 5.49 -7.41
CA ILE A 172 -20.59 5.05 -8.57
C ILE A 172 -20.51 6.04 -9.73
N HIS A 173 -20.75 7.34 -9.50
CA HIS A 173 -20.92 8.35 -10.56
C HIS A 173 -19.71 8.60 -11.46
N PHE A 174 -18.54 8.08 -11.08
CA PHE A 174 -17.30 8.17 -11.85
C PHE A 174 -16.77 6.80 -12.30
N SER A 175 -17.40 5.72 -11.84
CA SER A 175 -16.86 4.37 -11.98
C SER A 175 -16.73 3.94 -13.44
N GLY A 176 -17.70 4.26 -14.30
CA GLY A 176 -17.66 3.93 -15.72
C GLY A 176 -16.63 4.78 -16.47
N SER A 177 -16.50 6.06 -16.13
CA SER A 177 -15.47 6.96 -16.66
C SER A 177 -14.05 6.47 -16.34
N PHE A 178 -13.79 6.10 -15.08
CA PHE A 178 -12.49 5.54 -14.67
C PHE A 178 -12.19 4.25 -15.42
N CYS A 179 -13.16 3.36 -15.56
CA CYS A 179 -13.02 2.12 -16.32
C CYS A 179 -12.70 2.40 -17.80
N ALA A 180 -13.37 3.37 -18.41
CA ALA A 180 -13.13 3.76 -19.80
C ALA A 180 -11.75 4.39 -20.04
N ILE A 181 -11.21 5.13 -19.08
CA ILE A 181 -9.83 5.64 -19.18
C ILE A 181 -8.82 4.50 -18.99
N PHE A 182 -9.06 3.57 -18.06
CA PHE A 182 -8.19 2.38 -17.93
C PHE A 182 -8.20 1.49 -19.19
N TRP A 183 -9.28 1.51 -19.97
CA TRP A 183 -9.29 0.88 -21.28
C TRP A 183 -8.26 1.49 -22.25
N LEU A 184 -8.05 2.81 -22.19
CA LEU A 184 -6.97 3.47 -22.95
C LEU A 184 -5.59 3.01 -22.48
N LYS A 185 -5.41 2.79 -21.16
CA LYS A 185 -4.18 2.23 -20.59
C LYS A 185 -3.90 0.83 -21.17
N LYS A 186 -4.91 -0.01 -21.27
CA LYS A 186 -4.80 -1.35 -21.89
C LYS A 186 -4.38 -1.27 -23.37
N ARG A 187 -4.75 -0.19 -24.06
CA ARG A 187 -4.35 0.10 -25.44
C ARG A 187 -3.00 0.81 -25.55
N LEU A 188 -2.33 1.07 -24.42
CA LEU A 188 -1.04 1.79 -24.34
C LEU A 188 -1.10 3.21 -24.91
N LEU A 189 -2.20 3.92 -24.64
CA LEU A 189 -2.43 5.30 -25.09
C LEU A 189 -2.53 6.23 -23.89
N MET A 190 -2.10 7.48 -24.09
CA MET A 190 -2.28 8.58 -23.13
C MET A 190 -1.70 8.23 -21.74
N PRO A 191 -0.40 7.92 -21.63
CA PRO A 191 0.22 7.48 -20.38
C PRO A 191 0.05 8.49 -19.22
N GLY A 192 0.05 9.79 -19.51
CA GLY A 192 -0.20 10.85 -18.52
C GLY A 192 -1.63 10.83 -17.98
N LEU A 193 -2.63 10.84 -18.87
CA LEU A 193 -4.05 10.70 -18.52
C LEU A 193 -4.34 9.43 -17.72
N THR A 194 -3.77 8.31 -18.15
CA THR A 194 -4.05 7.01 -17.53
C THR A 194 -3.34 6.85 -16.18
N PHE A 195 -2.18 7.48 -16.01
CA PHE A 195 -1.49 7.56 -14.72
C PHE A 195 -2.22 8.47 -13.73
N SER A 196 -2.65 9.67 -14.14
CA SER A 196 -3.45 10.54 -13.28
C SER A 196 -4.79 9.88 -12.89
N ASN A 197 -5.44 9.19 -13.81
CA ASN A 197 -6.64 8.40 -13.53
C ASN A 197 -6.40 7.29 -12.50
N GLU A 198 -5.22 6.67 -12.48
CA GLU A 198 -4.85 5.67 -11.46
C GLU A 198 -4.74 6.32 -10.07
N LEU A 199 -4.15 7.51 -9.99
CA LEU A 199 -4.02 8.25 -8.73
C LEU A 199 -5.39 8.70 -8.22
N VAL A 200 -6.20 9.34 -9.07
CA VAL A 200 -7.54 9.82 -8.68
C VAL A 200 -8.46 8.67 -8.30
N SER A 201 -8.58 7.63 -9.14
CA SER A 201 -9.48 6.50 -8.83
C SER A 201 -9.10 5.74 -7.55
N ARG A 202 -7.81 5.71 -7.18
CA ARG A 202 -7.36 5.20 -5.88
C ARG A 202 -7.85 6.07 -4.73
N ASP A 203 -7.78 7.38 -4.89
CA ASP A 203 -8.17 8.34 -3.87
C ASP A 203 -9.71 8.33 -3.69
N GLU A 204 -10.49 8.32 -4.78
CA GLU A 204 -11.96 8.15 -4.73
C GLU A 204 -12.40 6.83 -4.08
N GLY A 205 -11.65 5.74 -4.33
CA GLY A 205 -11.87 4.48 -3.65
C GLY A 205 -11.69 4.61 -2.13
N LEU A 206 -10.65 5.34 -1.70
CA LEU A 206 -10.39 5.60 -0.28
C LEU A 206 -11.46 6.50 0.35
N HIS A 207 -11.97 7.49 -0.38
CA HIS A 207 -13.06 8.36 0.08
C HIS A 207 -14.37 7.58 0.25
N THR A 208 -14.68 6.71 -0.71
CA THR A 208 -15.83 5.81 -0.67
C THR A 208 -15.74 4.86 0.54
N ASP A 209 -14.59 4.23 0.73
CA ASP A 209 -14.33 3.35 1.88
C ASP A 209 -14.49 4.10 3.20
N PHE A 210 -14.04 5.35 3.26
CA PHE A 210 -14.18 6.20 4.44
C PHE A 210 -15.65 6.55 4.73
N ALA A 211 -16.43 6.86 3.71
CA ALA A 211 -17.87 7.09 3.85
C ALA A 211 -18.59 5.83 4.39
N CYS A 212 -18.23 4.65 3.87
CA CYS A 212 -18.75 3.37 4.36
C CYS A 212 -18.36 3.10 5.82
N LEU A 213 -17.09 3.37 6.19
CA LEU A 213 -16.62 3.26 7.57
C LEU A 213 -17.43 4.16 8.49
N LEU A 214 -17.62 5.44 8.15
CA LEU A 214 -18.44 6.35 8.95
C LEU A 214 -19.90 5.88 9.04
N TYR A 215 -20.45 5.32 7.96
CA TYR A 215 -21.81 4.79 7.95
C TYR A 215 -21.96 3.61 8.91
N SER A 216 -20.98 2.70 8.95
CA SER A 216 -20.96 1.57 9.87
C SER A 216 -20.93 1.96 11.36
N LEU A 217 -20.48 3.18 11.66
CA LEU A 217 -20.41 3.73 13.01
C LEU A 217 -21.70 4.46 13.44
N LEU A 218 -22.69 4.58 12.55
CA LEU A 218 -23.97 5.19 12.89
C LEU A 218 -24.78 4.30 13.83
N GLN A 219 -25.34 4.90 14.87
CA GLN A 219 -26.24 4.19 15.80
C GLN A 219 -27.60 3.85 15.18
N HIS A 220 -28.03 4.67 14.21
CA HIS A 220 -29.30 4.53 13.51
C HIS A 220 -29.01 4.52 12.00
N PRO A 221 -28.60 3.37 11.44
CA PRO A 221 -28.47 3.23 10.00
C PRO A 221 -29.84 3.33 9.33
N LEU A 222 -29.84 3.57 8.02
CA LEU A 222 -31.07 3.63 7.25
C LEU A 222 -31.65 2.24 7.05
N ASP A 223 -32.96 2.19 6.80
CA ASP A 223 -33.57 0.99 6.25
C ASP A 223 -32.93 0.66 4.88
N GLN A 224 -32.67 -0.62 4.66
CA GLN A 224 -32.01 -1.13 3.45
C GLN A 224 -32.76 -0.72 2.18
N ALA A 225 -34.10 -0.64 2.24
CA ALA A 225 -34.92 -0.17 1.13
C ALA A 225 -34.59 1.28 0.71
N VAL A 226 -34.22 2.14 1.67
CA VAL A 226 -33.80 3.53 1.40
C VAL A 226 -32.42 3.54 0.75
N VAL A 227 -31.47 2.77 1.27
CA VAL A 227 -30.12 2.66 0.70
C VAL A 227 -30.18 2.13 -0.73
N HIS A 228 -30.94 1.05 -0.96
CA HIS A 228 -31.17 0.48 -2.29
C HIS A 228 -31.79 1.47 -3.27
N ARG A 229 -32.70 2.33 -2.82
CA ARG A 229 -33.29 3.38 -3.67
C ARG A 229 -32.23 4.40 -4.10
N ILE A 230 -31.44 4.92 -3.16
CA ILE A 230 -30.39 5.91 -3.45
C ILE A 230 -29.35 5.34 -4.42
N VAL A 231 -28.89 4.11 -4.16
CA VAL A 231 -27.92 3.42 -5.02
C VAL A 231 -28.49 3.15 -6.41
N ARG A 232 -29.76 2.73 -6.51
CA ARG A 232 -30.42 2.52 -7.81
C ARG A 232 -30.48 3.80 -8.64
N GLU A 233 -30.88 4.92 -8.02
CA GLU A 233 -30.91 6.22 -8.71
C GLU A 233 -29.52 6.61 -9.24
N ALA A 234 -28.46 6.39 -8.45
CA ALA A 234 -27.08 6.68 -8.87
C ALA A 234 -26.63 5.76 -10.02
N VAL A 235 -26.99 4.48 -9.97
CA VAL A 235 -26.69 3.51 -11.03
C VAL A 235 -27.40 3.87 -12.33
N ASP A 236 -28.69 4.19 -12.28
CA ASP A 236 -29.47 4.56 -13.46
C ASP A 236 -28.86 5.78 -14.17
N LEU A 237 -28.41 6.78 -13.39
CA LEU A 237 -27.70 7.95 -13.93
C LEU A 237 -26.34 7.60 -14.54
N GLU A 238 -25.59 6.68 -13.94
CA GLU A 238 -24.29 6.25 -14.46
C GLU A 238 -24.44 5.42 -15.74
N HIS A 239 -25.47 4.57 -15.84
CA HIS A 239 -25.81 3.87 -17.07
C HIS A 239 -26.16 4.86 -18.18
N GLU A 240 -27.06 5.82 -17.92
CA GLU A 240 -27.43 6.84 -18.89
C GLU A 240 -26.16 7.58 -19.39
N PHE A 241 -25.27 7.94 -18.48
CA PHE A 241 -24.04 8.66 -18.81
C PHE A 241 -23.08 7.82 -19.67
N CYS A 242 -22.70 6.61 -19.22
CA CYS A 242 -21.66 5.81 -19.88
C CYS A 242 -22.13 4.95 -21.04
N CYS A 243 -23.43 4.65 -21.13
CA CYS A 243 -23.97 3.77 -22.17
C CYS A 243 -24.70 4.53 -23.26
N GLU A 244 -25.30 5.68 -22.94
CA GLU A 244 -26.17 6.44 -23.86
C GLU A 244 -25.58 7.80 -24.21
N ALA A 245 -25.49 8.73 -23.24
CA ALA A 245 -25.16 10.12 -23.49
C ALA A 245 -23.70 10.33 -23.93
N LEU A 246 -22.77 9.63 -23.27
CA LEU A 246 -21.35 9.61 -23.62
C LEU A 246 -20.90 8.15 -23.70
N SER A 247 -21.42 7.46 -24.71
CA SER A 247 -21.27 6.00 -24.82
C SER A 247 -19.80 5.57 -24.85
N CYS A 248 -19.42 4.63 -23.99
CA CYS A 248 -18.10 4.01 -24.00
C CYS A 248 -17.78 3.27 -25.31
N ALA A 249 -18.79 3.04 -26.16
CA ALA A 249 -18.59 2.53 -27.52
C ALA A 249 -17.68 3.43 -28.37
N LEU A 250 -17.65 4.74 -28.09
CA LEU A 250 -16.78 5.71 -28.77
C LEU A 250 -15.28 5.41 -28.59
N VAL A 251 -14.90 4.75 -27.49
CA VAL A 251 -13.52 4.28 -27.23
C VAL A 251 -13.33 2.79 -27.50
N GLY A 252 -14.33 2.14 -28.12
CA GLY A 252 -14.30 0.72 -28.48
C GLY A 252 -14.67 -0.24 -27.37
N MET A 253 -15.35 0.21 -26.31
CA MET A 253 -15.86 -0.66 -25.25
C MET A 253 -17.30 -1.10 -25.51
N ASN A 254 -17.67 -2.28 -24.99
CA ASN A 254 -19.05 -2.77 -25.08
C ASN A 254 -19.92 -2.14 -23.99
N ALA A 255 -20.97 -1.40 -24.38
CA ALA A 255 -21.87 -0.72 -23.44
C ALA A 255 -22.63 -1.68 -22.51
N GLN A 256 -22.96 -2.90 -22.95
CA GLN A 256 -23.59 -3.90 -22.08
C GLN A 256 -22.64 -4.39 -20.99
N LEU A 257 -21.35 -4.60 -21.34
CA LEU A 257 -20.33 -4.95 -20.36
C LEU A 257 -20.04 -3.77 -19.41
N MET A 258 -20.04 -2.54 -19.92
CA MET A 258 -19.93 -1.35 -19.06
C MET A 258 -21.08 -1.29 -18.05
N GLY A 259 -22.31 -1.52 -18.50
CA GLY A 259 -23.46 -1.58 -17.61
C GLY A 259 -23.35 -2.69 -16.55
N GLN A 260 -22.85 -3.87 -16.91
CA GLN A 260 -22.58 -4.95 -15.95
C GLN A 260 -21.52 -4.55 -14.91
N TYR A 261 -20.49 -3.82 -15.34
CA TYR A 261 -19.45 -3.30 -14.46
C TYR A 261 -20.00 -2.28 -13.46
N ILE A 262 -20.83 -1.32 -13.91
CA ILE A 262 -21.49 -0.34 -13.03
C ILE A 262 -22.34 -1.05 -11.97
N ASN A 263 -23.13 -2.06 -12.39
CA ASN A 263 -23.92 -2.88 -11.47
C ASN A 263 -23.05 -3.63 -10.45
N TYR A 264 -21.88 -4.13 -10.89
CA TYR A 264 -20.93 -4.83 -10.02
C TYR A 264 -20.34 -3.88 -8.96
N VAL A 265 -19.97 -2.65 -9.36
CA VAL A 265 -19.48 -1.62 -8.44
C VAL A 265 -20.55 -1.24 -7.42
N ALA A 266 -21.81 -1.08 -7.86
CA ALA A 266 -22.93 -0.76 -6.98
C ALA A 266 -23.19 -1.86 -5.95
N ASP A 267 -23.14 -3.13 -6.36
CA ASP A 267 -23.25 -4.27 -5.44
C ASP A 267 -22.12 -4.30 -4.42
N ARG A 268 -20.90 -3.95 -4.82
CA ARG A 268 -19.77 -3.83 -3.88
C ARG A 268 -19.98 -2.72 -2.87
N LEU A 269 -20.48 -1.56 -3.30
CA LEU A 269 -20.82 -0.45 -2.40
C LEU A 269 -21.92 -0.86 -1.42
N LEU A 270 -22.97 -1.54 -1.90
CA LEU A 270 -24.05 -2.04 -1.04
C LEU A 270 -23.53 -2.98 0.05
N VAL A 271 -22.66 -3.93 -0.31
CA VAL A 271 -22.03 -4.83 0.66
C VAL A 271 -21.17 -4.06 1.66
N ALA A 272 -20.40 -3.04 1.21
CA ALA A 272 -19.59 -2.20 2.10
C ALA A 272 -20.45 -1.36 3.07
N LEU A 273 -21.66 -0.98 2.66
CA LEU A 273 -22.67 -0.32 3.50
C LEU A 273 -23.46 -1.28 4.39
N GLY A 274 -23.16 -2.59 4.34
CA GLY A 274 -23.85 -3.62 5.14
C GLY A 274 -25.23 -4.02 4.62
N CYS A 275 -25.53 -3.77 3.35
CA CYS A 275 -26.79 -4.12 2.69
C CYS A 275 -26.62 -5.33 1.75
N ASP A 276 -27.72 -6.00 1.43
CA ASP A 276 -27.69 -7.05 0.39
C ASP A 276 -27.45 -6.45 -0.99
N LYS A 277 -26.85 -7.26 -1.87
CA LYS A 277 -26.69 -6.97 -3.29
C LYS A 277 -28.05 -6.75 -3.96
N LEU A 278 -28.05 -5.92 -5.00
CA LEU A 278 -29.24 -5.61 -5.79
C LEU A 278 -29.18 -6.25 -7.18
N TYR A 279 -28.01 -6.30 -7.81
CA TYR A 279 -27.85 -6.70 -9.21
C TYR A 279 -27.29 -8.11 -9.38
N HIS A 280 -26.54 -8.61 -8.40
CA HIS A 280 -25.86 -9.90 -8.39
C HIS A 280 -24.96 -10.13 -9.61
N THR A 281 -24.28 -9.08 -10.08
CA THR A 281 -23.40 -9.15 -11.25
C THR A 281 -21.94 -9.41 -10.87
N ALA A 282 -21.23 -10.13 -11.73
CA ALA A 282 -19.79 -10.31 -11.64
C ALA A 282 -19.05 -9.19 -12.39
N ASN A 283 -17.78 -8.98 -12.08
CA ASN A 283 -16.92 -8.05 -12.82
C ASN A 283 -16.68 -8.56 -14.25
N PRO A 284 -17.11 -7.83 -15.30
CA PRO A 284 -16.90 -8.24 -16.69
C PRO A 284 -15.49 -7.88 -17.21
N PHE A 285 -14.71 -7.10 -16.46
CA PHE A 285 -13.39 -6.61 -16.85
C PHE A 285 -12.32 -7.13 -15.88
N ASP A 286 -11.80 -8.32 -16.15
CA ASP A 286 -10.72 -8.97 -15.38
C ASP A 286 -9.47 -8.08 -15.20
N TRP A 287 -9.15 -7.27 -16.21
CA TRP A 287 -8.04 -6.34 -16.20
C TRP A 287 -8.20 -5.16 -15.22
N MET A 288 -9.42 -4.84 -14.77
CA MET A 288 -9.62 -3.81 -13.73
C MET A 288 -9.01 -4.24 -12.38
N GLU A 289 -8.96 -5.53 -12.08
CA GLU A 289 -8.32 -6.04 -10.87
C GLU A 289 -6.79 -6.01 -11.00
N MET A 290 -6.27 -6.30 -12.19
CA MET A 290 -4.83 -6.29 -12.47
C MET A 290 -4.22 -4.88 -12.38
N ILE A 291 -4.93 -3.86 -12.87
CA ILE A 291 -4.44 -2.48 -12.83
C ILE A 291 -4.38 -1.96 -11.38
N SER A 292 -5.36 -2.32 -10.54
CA SER A 292 -5.33 -2.00 -9.10
C SER A 292 -4.17 -2.70 -8.36
N LEU A 293 -3.70 -3.85 -8.86
CA LEU A 293 -2.57 -4.61 -8.30
C LEU A 293 -1.19 -4.16 -8.81
N GLN A 294 -1.08 -3.52 -9.99
CA GLN A 294 0.19 -3.02 -10.52
C GLN A 294 0.81 -1.89 -9.67
N GLY A 295 0.00 -1.18 -8.88
CA GLY A 295 0.48 -0.31 -7.80
C GLY A 295 1.32 -1.04 -6.73
N LYS A 296 1.33 -2.38 -6.71
CA LYS A 296 2.13 -3.24 -5.80
C LYS A 296 3.24 -4.05 -6.48
N THR A 297 3.41 -4.02 -7.80
CA THR A 297 4.38 -4.91 -8.48
C THR A 297 5.08 -4.26 -9.69
N ASN A 298 6.27 -3.70 -9.45
CA ASN A 298 7.46 -3.81 -10.31
C ASN A 298 8.63 -3.07 -9.65
N PHE A 299 9.30 -3.77 -8.73
CA PHE A 299 10.42 -3.27 -7.91
C PHE A 299 11.62 -2.74 -8.73
N PHE A 300 11.72 -3.09 -10.01
CA PHE A 300 12.82 -2.69 -10.89
C PHE A 300 12.52 -1.47 -11.78
N GLU A 301 11.29 -0.96 -11.82
CA GLU A 301 10.90 0.15 -12.72
C GLU A 301 10.68 1.51 -12.03
N ARG A 302 10.72 1.56 -10.68
CA ARG A 302 10.35 2.78 -9.94
C ARG A 302 11.54 3.73 -9.69
N ARG A 303 11.42 4.99 -10.16
CA ARG A 303 12.30 6.10 -9.77
C ARG A 303 11.88 6.66 -8.39
N VAL A 304 12.91 6.99 -7.59
CA VAL A 304 13.10 7.89 -6.42
C VAL A 304 11.90 8.42 -5.60
N GLY A 305 10.68 8.60 -6.13
CA GLY A 305 9.54 9.21 -5.41
C GLY A 305 8.98 8.37 -4.26
N GLU A 306 8.99 7.03 -4.37
CA GLU A 306 8.38 6.17 -3.35
C GLU A 306 9.23 5.93 -2.10
N TYR A 307 10.54 6.13 -2.18
CA TYR A 307 11.44 5.94 -1.04
C TYR A 307 11.16 6.92 0.11
N GLN A 308 10.49 8.05 -0.15
CA GLN A 308 10.17 9.03 0.90
C GLN A 308 8.87 8.73 1.68
N ARG A 309 7.91 7.96 1.14
CA ARG A 309 6.56 7.83 1.76
C ARG A 309 6.39 6.62 2.69
N ALA A 310 7.30 5.64 2.65
CA ALA A 310 7.27 4.47 3.55
C ALA A 310 7.36 4.82 5.06
N GLY A 311 7.91 6.00 5.40
CA GLY A 311 8.07 6.45 6.79
C GLY A 311 6.75 6.79 7.52
N VAL A 312 5.67 7.09 6.79
CA VAL A 312 4.39 7.53 7.39
C VAL A 312 3.60 6.35 7.96
N MET A 313 3.54 5.22 7.25
CA MET A 313 2.91 3.99 7.74
C MET A 313 3.77 3.28 8.79
N GLY A 314 5.09 3.38 8.68
CA GLY A 314 6.02 2.71 9.60
C GLY A 314 5.86 3.18 11.05
N ARG A 315 5.74 4.49 11.33
CA ARG A 315 5.83 5.01 12.71
C ARG A 315 4.71 4.55 13.66
N ALA A 316 3.53 4.15 13.16
CA ALA A 316 2.41 3.73 14.01
C ALA A 316 2.53 2.28 14.51
N LEU A 317 3.25 1.40 13.80
CA LEU A 317 3.47 -0.01 14.18
C LEU A 317 4.84 -0.25 14.85
N ASN A 318 5.72 0.76 14.88
CA ASN A 318 7.16 0.52 14.98
C ASN A 318 7.80 0.63 16.37
N SER A 319 7.10 1.04 17.44
CA SER A 319 7.79 1.29 18.72
C SER A 319 8.35 0.01 19.35
N VAL A 320 7.66 -1.12 19.25
CA VAL A 320 8.09 -2.39 19.86
C VAL A 320 8.99 -3.20 18.92
N CYS A 321 8.69 -3.21 17.62
CA CYS A 321 9.44 -4.03 16.65
C CYS A 321 10.81 -3.42 16.30
N LEU A 322 10.96 -2.09 16.25
CA LEU A 322 12.28 -1.49 15.96
C LEU A 322 13.27 -1.60 17.11
N GLU A 323 12.86 -1.59 18.38
CA GLU A 323 13.81 -1.78 19.49
C GLU A 323 14.40 -3.18 19.50
N ALA A 324 13.55 -4.20 19.30
CA ALA A 324 13.99 -5.57 19.10
C ALA A 324 14.93 -5.65 17.88
N CYS A 325 14.53 -5.08 16.74
CA CYS A 325 15.33 -5.12 15.52
C CYS A 325 16.68 -4.40 15.66
N ARG A 326 16.73 -3.24 16.34
CA ARG A 326 17.98 -2.51 16.62
C ARG A 326 18.91 -3.28 17.56
N TYR A 327 18.34 -3.96 18.56
CA TYR A 327 19.07 -4.82 19.47
C TYR A 327 19.67 -6.01 18.73
N TYR A 328 18.87 -6.74 17.95
CA TYR A 328 19.34 -7.89 17.18
C TYR A 328 20.36 -7.51 16.09
N PHE A 329 20.13 -6.44 15.32
CA PHE A 329 21.10 -5.96 14.32
C PHE A 329 22.41 -5.50 14.98
N GLY A 330 22.35 -4.79 16.11
CA GLY A 330 23.55 -4.34 16.82
C GLY A 330 24.43 -5.50 17.29
N LEU A 331 23.81 -6.57 17.81
CA LEU A 331 24.53 -7.80 18.18
C LEU A 331 25.11 -8.55 16.96
N SER A 332 24.41 -8.58 15.82
CA SER A 332 24.92 -9.22 14.59
C SER A 332 26.23 -8.59 14.11
N TRP A 333 26.28 -7.26 14.04
CA TRP A 333 27.50 -6.56 13.61
C TRP A 333 28.64 -6.77 14.61
N TRP A 334 28.35 -6.81 15.90
CA TRP A 334 29.36 -7.11 16.91
C TRP A 334 29.99 -8.50 16.71
N THR A 335 29.20 -9.54 16.43
CA THR A 335 29.73 -10.90 16.19
C THR A 335 30.64 -10.97 14.95
N ILE A 336 30.28 -10.27 13.86
CA ILE A 336 31.10 -10.23 12.64
C ILE A 336 32.43 -9.52 12.90
N TRP A 337 32.41 -8.37 13.58
CA TRP A 337 33.63 -7.64 13.91
C TRP A 337 34.50 -8.42 14.90
N PHE A 338 33.90 -9.09 15.87
CA PHE A 338 34.62 -9.92 16.83
C PHE A 338 35.37 -11.07 16.15
N GLU A 339 34.75 -11.77 15.19
CA GLU A 339 35.44 -12.79 14.40
C GLU A 339 36.54 -12.22 13.51
N PHE A 340 36.27 -11.10 12.86
CA PHE A 340 37.28 -10.42 12.05
C PHE A 340 38.53 -10.11 12.89
N PHE A 341 38.37 -9.63 14.13
CA PHE A 341 39.50 -9.35 15.01
C PHE A 341 40.17 -10.61 15.58
N ILE A 342 39.42 -11.68 15.84
CA ILE A 342 40.03 -12.99 16.19
C ILE A 342 40.92 -13.46 15.05
N LEU A 343 40.39 -13.52 13.83
CA LEU A 343 41.12 -13.99 12.66
C LEU A 343 42.31 -13.08 12.32
N LEU A 344 42.13 -11.76 12.35
CA LEU A 344 43.22 -10.80 12.14
C LEU A 344 44.32 -10.94 13.20
N GLY A 345 43.94 -11.20 14.46
CA GLY A 345 44.87 -11.43 15.56
C GLY A 345 45.64 -12.74 15.45
N THR A 346 45.13 -13.74 14.74
CA THR A 346 45.84 -15.01 14.55
C THR A 346 47.06 -14.90 13.64
N ILE A 347 47.05 -13.97 12.67
CA ILE A 347 48.12 -13.82 11.68
C ILE A 347 49.44 -13.38 12.33
N PRO A 348 49.50 -12.30 13.15
CA PRO A 348 50.72 -11.91 13.85
C PRO A 348 51.20 -12.94 14.87
N VAL A 349 50.27 -13.59 15.57
CA VAL A 349 50.58 -14.54 16.64
C VAL A 349 51.15 -15.85 16.07
N GLY A 350 50.68 -16.29 14.90
CA GLY A 350 51.27 -17.38 14.13
C GLY A 350 52.70 -17.06 13.67
N ILE A 351 52.95 -15.82 13.22
CA ILE A 351 54.28 -15.35 12.78
C ILE A 351 55.26 -15.29 13.97
N MET A 352 54.79 -14.96 15.18
CA MET A 352 55.61 -14.83 16.39
C MET A 352 55.90 -16.17 17.11
N GLY A 353 55.38 -17.31 16.62
CA GLY A 353 55.73 -18.64 17.14
C GLY A 353 55.25 -18.96 18.56
N LEU A 354 54.20 -18.30 19.06
CA LEU A 354 53.71 -18.48 20.43
C LEU A 354 53.03 -19.85 20.62
N ARG A 355 53.63 -20.77 21.39
CA ARG A 355 53.19 -22.18 21.50
C ARG A 355 51.75 -22.45 22.00
N ALA A 356 50.97 -21.45 22.41
CA ALA A 356 49.62 -21.65 22.96
C ALA A 356 48.49 -20.93 22.20
N TRP A 357 48.75 -20.40 21.00
CA TRP A 357 47.74 -19.59 20.29
C TRP A 357 46.61 -20.44 19.68
N LYS A 358 46.91 -21.64 19.20
CA LYS A 358 45.90 -22.50 18.55
C LYS A 358 44.76 -22.91 19.49
N PRO A 359 45.02 -23.44 20.71
CA PRO A 359 43.94 -23.78 21.64
C PRO A 359 43.10 -22.57 22.05
N ALA A 360 43.74 -21.39 22.21
CA ALA A 360 43.04 -20.15 22.55
C ALA A 360 42.10 -19.69 21.43
N VAL A 361 42.55 -19.75 20.18
CA VAL A 361 41.73 -19.42 19.00
C VAL A 361 40.59 -20.42 18.84
N MET A 362 40.85 -21.73 18.98
CA MET A 362 39.80 -22.74 18.90
C MET A 362 38.74 -22.56 20.00
N ALA A 363 39.15 -22.23 21.23
CA ALA A 363 38.22 -21.95 22.33
C ALA A 363 37.36 -20.70 22.07
N LEU A 364 37.96 -19.63 21.53
CA LEU A 364 37.24 -18.41 21.18
C LEU A 364 36.25 -18.62 20.03
N LEU A 365 36.65 -19.36 18.99
CA LEU A 365 35.77 -19.72 17.88
C LEU A 365 34.61 -20.62 18.35
N ALA A 366 34.88 -21.58 19.24
CA ALA A 366 33.84 -22.44 19.82
C ALA A 366 32.85 -21.65 20.68
N ALA A 367 33.33 -20.74 21.52
CA ALA A 367 32.49 -19.85 22.33
C ALA A 367 31.63 -18.93 21.46
N ASN A 368 32.21 -18.34 20.40
CA ASN A 368 31.46 -17.50 19.47
C ASN A 368 30.38 -18.30 18.73
N THR A 369 30.72 -19.50 18.29
CA THR A 369 29.78 -20.42 17.62
C THR A 369 28.60 -20.82 18.53
N ALA A 370 28.85 -21.06 19.81
CA ALA A 370 27.79 -21.34 20.77
C ALA A 370 26.86 -20.13 20.95
N LEU A 371 27.42 -18.92 21.05
CA LEU A 371 26.65 -17.68 21.20
C LEU A 371 25.81 -17.38 19.96
N THR A 372 26.35 -17.53 18.75
CA THR A 372 25.61 -17.33 17.49
C THR A 372 24.46 -18.33 17.33
N MET A 373 24.65 -19.58 17.76
CA MET A 373 23.61 -20.62 17.73
C MET A 373 22.50 -20.36 18.75
N ILE A 374 22.83 -19.94 19.98
CA ILE A 374 21.82 -19.55 20.99
C ILE A 374 21.00 -18.35 20.50
N GLN A 375 21.64 -17.38 19.83
CA GLN A 375 20.95 -16.24 19.25
C GLN A 375 20.00 -16.64 18.11
N ALA A 376 20.43 -17.57 17.25
CA ALA A 376 19.57 -18.11 16.18
C ALA A 376 18.35 -18.87 16.74
N ASP A 377 18.54 -19.68 17.79
CA ASP A 377 17.46 -20.45 18.43
C ASP A 377 16.44 -19.56 19.16
N SER A 378 16.91 -18.59 19.96
CA SER A 378 16.06 -17.58 20.61
C SER A 378 15.15 -16.84 19.61
N TRP A 379 15.66 -16.65 18.39
CA TRP A 379 14.90 -16.00 17.33
C TRP A 379 13.89 -16.94 16.63
N LEU A 380 14.24 -18.21 16.42
CA LEU A 380 13.29 -19.21 15.92
C LEU A 380 12.09 -19.38 16.85
N GLN A 381 12.29 -19.26 18.17
CA GLN A 381 11.21 -19.33 19.16
C GLN A 381 10.30 -18.09 19.15
N THR A 382 10.79 -16.93 18.71
CA THR A 382 9.97 -15.70 18.60
C THR A 382 9.13 -15.62 17.33
N LYS A 383 9.38 -16.47 16.30
CA LYS A 383 8.53 -16.58 15.09
C LYS A 383 7.07 -17.00 15.35
N GLY A 384 6.75 -17.54 16.53
CA GLY A 384 5.43 -18.10 16.84
C GLY A 384 4.35 -17.09 17.27
N LEU A 385 4.64 -15.79 17.32
CA LEU A 385 3.75 -14.78 17.90
C LEU A 385 3.68 -13.54 16.99
N ASP A 386 2.81 -13.55 15.95
CA ASP A 386 2.09 -12.38 15.37
C ASP A 386 1.73 -12.61 13.86
N PRO A 387 0.49 -12.34 13.40
CA PRO A 387 0.03 -12.61 12.04
C PRO A 387 0.53 -11.67 10.92
N TYR A 388 1.27 -10.59 11.19
CA TYR A 388 1.56 -9.53 10.19
C TYR A 388 3.02 -9.46 9.66
N TYR A 389 3.67 -10.61 9.44
CA TYR A 389 5.14 -10.73 9.33
C TYR A 389 5.79 -10.78 7.92
N GLY A 390 5.11 -10.38 6.84
CA GLY A 390 5.59 -10.64 5.46
C GLY A 390 6.91 -9.95 5.03
N LEU A 391 7.14 -8.67 5.36
CA LEU A 391 8.36 -7.95 4.93
C LEU A 391 9.55 -8.13 5.88
N PHE A 392 9.29 -8.51 7.13
CA PHE A 392 10.28 -8.75 8.18
C PHE A 392 10.98 -10.10 8.00
N GLU A 393 10.24 -11.09 7.46
CA GLU A 393 10.72 -12.45 7.22
C GLU A 393 11.96 -12.52 6.31
N SER A 394 12.01 -11.74 5.22
CA SER A 394 13.14 -11.78 4.28
C SER A 394 14.47 -11.32 4.90
N ARG A 395 14.47 -10.18 5.60
CA ARG A 395 15.69 -9.63 6.22
C ARG A 395 16.19 -10.48 7.38
N CYS A 396 15.27 -11.10 8.13
CA CYS A 396 15.63 -11.93 9.27
C CYS A 396 16.03 -13.36 8.88
N ASN A 397 15.43 -13.94 7.83
CA ASN A 397 15.88 -15.22 7.29
C ASN A 397 17.31 -15.13 6.72
N VAL A 398 17.69 -13.97 6.15
CA VAL A 398 19.08 -13.69 5.72
C VAL A 398 20.04 -13.66 6.91
N LEU A 399 19.64 -13.05 8.04
CA LEU A 399 20.46 -13.01 9.26
C LEU A 399 20.66 -14.41 9.88
N ILE A 400 19.59 -15.21 9.98
CA ILE A 400 19.68 -16.60 10.47
C ILE A 400 20.58 -17.43 9.57
N SER A 401 20.40 -17.31 8.25
CA SER A 401 21.25 -18.02 7.28
C SER A 401 22.71 -17.61 7.44
N GLY A 402 22.98 -16.32 7.70
CA GLY A 402 24.31 -15.81 8.03
C GLY A 402 24.91 -16.45 9.28
N TYR A 403 24.18 -16.52 10.39
CA TYR A 403 24.66 -17.15 11.63
C TYR A 403 24.93 -18.65 11.49
N VAL A 404 24.07 -19.37 10.76
CA VAL A 404 24.25 -20.80 10.47
C VAL A 404 25.50 -21.02 9.63
N LEU A 405 25.67 -20.25 8.54
CA LEU A 405 26.86 -20.32 7.69
C LEU A 405 28.13 -20.02 8.48
N LEU A 406 28.13 -18.96 9.30
CA LEU A 406 29.27 -18.58 10.13
C LEU A 406 29.67 -19.70 11.11
N SER A 407 28.66 -20.31 11.74
CA SER A 407 28.87 -21.42 12.67
C SER A 407 29.46 -22.64 11.98
N ILE A 408 29.02 -22.95 10.75
CA ILE A 408 29.61 -24.00 9.92
C ILE A 408 31.07 -23.68 9.59
N PHE A 409 31.37 -22.45 9.18
CA PHE A 409 32.73 -22.01 8.88
C PHE A 409 33.66 -22.12 10.09
N ASN A 410 33.21 -21.71 11.28
CA ASN A 410 34.00 -21.83 12.49
C ASN A 410 34.29 -23.27 12.87
N VAL A 411 33.30 -24.17 12.76
CA VAL A 411 33.50 -25.59 13.02
C VAL A 411 34.51 -26.17 12.04
N LEU A 412 34.40 -25.85 10.75
CA LEU A 412 35.37 -26.27 9.74
C LEU A 412 36.78 -25.73 10.04
N LEU A 413 36.89 -24.46 10.45
CA LEU A 413 38.16 -23.85 10.80
C LEU A 413 38.79 -24.48 12.04
N ILE A 414 38.00 -24.80 13.07
CA ILE A 414 38.46 -25.53 14.27
C ILE A 414 38.98 -26.91 13.86
N ILE A 415 38.25 -27.63 13.00
CA ILE A 415 38.68 -28.94 12.49
C ILE A 415 40.02 -28.82 11.75
N VAL A 416 40.13 -27.86 10.82
CA VAL A 416 41.37 -27.63 10.07
C VAL A 416 42.53 -27.27 11.01
N LEU A 417 42.31 -26.37 11.97
CA LEU A 417 43.33 -25.99 12.96
C LEU A 417 43.75 -27.19 13.83
N GLY A 418 42.84 -28.12 14.12
CA GLY A 418 43.12 -29.35 14.86
C GLY A 418 44.01 -30.36 14.10
N PHE A 419 44.03 -30.30 12.77
CA PHE A 419 44.86 -31.17 11.91
C PHE A 419 46.23 -30.59 11.55
N ILE A 420 46.51 -29.35 11.94
CA ILE A 420 47.79 -28.68 11.68
C ILE A 420 48.71 -28.87 12.89
N ASP A 421 49.79 -29.64 12.75
CA ASP A 421 50.81 -29.84 13.79
C ASP A 421 51.43 -28.51 14.28
N GLU A 422 51.96 -28.48 15.51
CA GLU A 422 52.50 -27.26 16.17
C GLU A 422 53.52 -26.48 15.31
N GLU A 423 54.19 -27.11 14.35
CA GLU A 423 55.17 -26.49 13.43
C GLU A 423 54.60 -26.09 12.06
N GLY A 424 53.28 -26.17 11.86
CA GLY A 424 52.57 -25.57 10.72
C GLY A 424 52.83 -26.19 9.34
N THR A 425 53.53 -27.31 9.26
CA THR A 425 54.10 -27.81 8.00
C THR A 425 53.57 -29.16 7.50
N LYS A 426 52.73 -29.88 8.26
CA LYS A 426 52.08 -31.12 7.80
C LYS A 426 50.63 -31.24 8.27
N ILE A 427 49.76 -31.70 7.37
CA ILE A 427 48.38 -32.13 7.65
C ILE A 427 48.46 -33.61 8.07
N SER A 428 48.08 -33.92 9.30
CA SER A 428 48.04 -35.30 9.79
C SER A 428 46.78 -36.02 9.29
N VAL A 429 46.89 -36.70 8.13
CA VAL A 429 45.87 -37.66 7.67
C VAL A 429 46.06 -38.97 8.46
N PRO A 430 44.99 -39.59 9.00
CA PRO A 430 45.14 -40.86 9.72
C PRO A 430 45.69 -41.94 8.75
N GLN A 431 46.90 -42.42 9.00
CA GLN A 431 47.47 -43.52 8.22
C GLN A 431 46.72 -44.83 8.54
N GLN A 432 46.16 -45.47 7.51
CA GLN A 432 45.77 -46.88 7.56
C GLN A 432 47.03 -47.73 7.84
N SER A 433 47.06 -48.38 8.99
CA SER A 433 48.10 -49.35 9.34
C SER A 433 47.88 -50.66 8.57
N ALA A 434 48.54 -50.79 7.42
CA ALA A 434 48.77 -52.08 6.79
C ALA A 434 50.08 -52.69 7.34
N TYR A 435 49.96 -53.90 7.90
CA TYR A 435 50.87 -55.06 7.85
C TYR A 435 51.05 -55.76 9.20
N SER A 436 50.42 -56.93 9.36
CA SER A 436 51.20 -58.17 9.40
C SER A 436 50.31 -59.38 9.02
N ASN A 437 50.59 -59.95 7.86
CA ASN A 437 50.11 -61.28 7.47
C ASN A 437 50.93 -62.31 8.25
N SER A 438 50.31 -62.95 9.24
CA SER A 438 50.79 -64.21 9.82
C SER A 438 49.75 -65.29 9.50
N PRO A 439 50.12 -66.42 8.85
CA PRO A 439 49.15 -67.46 8.50
C PRO A 439 48.71 -68.24 9.75
N PRO A 440 47.47 -68.77 9.80
CA PRO A 440 46.97 -69.48 10.97
C PRO A 440 47.49 -70.93 10.98
N PRO A 441 47.97 -71.46 12.12
CA PRO A 441 48.08 -72.90 12.28
C PRO A 441 46.77 -73.48 12.83
N HIS A 442 46.16 -74.38 12.05
CA HIS A 442 45.04 -75.21 12.47
C HIS A 442 45.49 -76.38 13.35
N THR A 443 44.68 -76.64 14.38
CA THR A 443 44.37 -77.93 15.06
C THR A 443 45.45 -78.64 15.89
N VAL A 444 45.14 -78.85 17.19
CA VAL A 444 44.79 -80.17 17.77
C VAL A 444 43.78 -79.96 18.92
N PRO A 445 42.68 -80.73 19.03
CA PRO A 445 41.70 -80.63 20.10
C PRO A 445 42.07 -81.51 21.32
N THR A 446 41.83 -81.03 22.53
CA THR A 446 41.78 -81.86 23.73
C THR A 446 40.55 -81.52 24.57
N TYR A 447 39.64 -82.49 24.65
CA TYR A 447 38.47 -82.55 25.52
C TYR A 447 38.79 -83.47 26.73
N PRO A 448 37.91 -83.55 27.75
CA PRO A 448 38.20 -83.37 29.17
C PRO A 448 38.64 -84.67 29.87
N PRO A 449 38.87 -84.64 31.20
CA PRO A 449 37.85 -85.27 32.04
C PRO A 449 37.59 -84.60 33.41
N ARG A 450 36.34 -84.82 33.84
CA ARG A 450 35.79 -85.00 35.20
C ARG A 450 36.64 -84.61 36.41
N GLY A 451 35.99 -83.84 37.28
CA GLY A 451 36.22 -83.72 38.72
C GLY A 451 35.12 -82.86 39.32
#